data_AF-Q14MC8-F1
#
_entry.id   AF-Q14MC8-F1
#
_cell.length_a   1.000
_cell.length_b   1.000
_cell.length_c   1.000
_cell.angle_alpha   90.00
_cell.angle_beta   90.00
_cell.angle_gamma   90.00
#
_symmetry.space_group_name_H-M   'P 1'
#
loop_
_entity.id
_entity.type
_entity.pdbx_description
1 polymer ?
#
loop_
_entity_poly.entity_id
_entity_poly.type
_entity_poly.pdbx_seq_one_letter_code
_entity_poly.pdbx_strand_id
1 'polypeptide(L)' 'MWKDEDGKVYTEEYLLNEALEECHSEESAYDYIDTLIAEKNLEEI' A
#
# COMPACT_ATOMS: atom_id res chain seq x y z
N MET A 1 1.60 8.33 5.21
CA MET A 1 0.20 7.90 4.95
C MET A 1 -0.13 8.37 3.55
N TRP A 2 -1.06 7.69 2.88
CA TRP A 2 -1.43 8.07 1.52
C TRP A 2 -2.93 8.22 1.36
N LYS A 3 -3.34 8.93 0.31
CA LYS A 3 -4.74 9.22 0.02
C LYS A 3 -5.03 8.94 -1.45
N ASP A 4 -6.17 8.31 -1.73
CA ASP A 4 -6.65 8.12 -3.11
C ASP A 4 -7.50 9.32 -3.60
N GLU A 5 -7.89 9.28 -4.87
CA GLU A 5 -8.70 10.33 -5.51
C GLU A 5 -10.07 10.52 -4.85
N ASP A 6 -10.65 9.45 -4.30
CA ASP A 6 -11.93 9.46 -3.57
C ASP A 6 -11.78 10.01 -2.14
N GLY A 7 -10.55 10.20 -1.69
CA GLY A 7 -10.17 10.75 -0.41
C GLY A 7 -10.15 9.78 0.76
N LYS A 8 -10.14 8.48 0.48
CA LYS A 8 -9.84 7.46 1.46
C LYS A 8 -8.35 7.47 1.79
N VAL A 9 -8.04 7.29 3.07
CA VAL A 9 -6.68 7.32 3.60
C VAL A 9 -6.19 5.90 3.87
N TYR A 10 -4.96 5.64 3.50
CA TYR A 10 -4.25 4.38 3.63
C TYR A 10 -3.05 4.57 4.56
N THR A 11 -3.00 3.77 5.61
CA THR A 11 -1.83 3.69 6.48
C THR A 11 -0.82 2.71 5.90
N GLU A 12 0.44 2.85 6.31
CA GLU A 12 1.48 1.89 5.99
C GLU A 12 1.09 0.47 6.44
N GLU A 13 0.54 0.33 7.65
CA GLU A 13 0.05 -0.96 8.16
C GLU A 13 -1.05 -1.57 7.28
N TYR A 14 -1.96 -0.75 6.73
CA TYR A 14 -2.99 -1.24 5.82
C TYR A 14 -2.37 -1.76 4.51
N LEU A 15 -1.48 -0.97 3.90
CA LEU A 15 -0.80 -1.36 2.65
C LEU A 15 0.10 -2.58 2.86
N LEU A 16 0.78 -2.68 4.00
CA LEU A 16 1.60 -3.84 4.35
C LEU A 16 0.76 -5.10 4.53
N ASN A 17 -0.40 -5.01 5.19
CA ASN A 17 -1.30 -6.16 5.33
C ASN A 17 -1.85 -6.62 3.97
N GLU A 18 -2.25 -5.69 3.11
CA GLU A 18 -2.69 -6.00 1.74
C GLU A 18 -1.56 -6.64 0.92
N ALA A 19 -0.34 -6.10 1.03
CA ALA A 19 0.83 -6.68 0.38
C ALA A 19 1.21 -8.08 0.93
N LEU A 20 1.01 -8.32 2.22
CA LEU A 20 1.23 -9.62 2.86
C LEU A 20 0.22 -10.68 2.38
N GLU A 21 -1.02 -10.29 2.11
CA GLU A 21 -2.04 -11.18 1.54
C GLU A 21 -1.62 -11.67 0.14
N GLU A 22 -0.99 -10.81 -0.65
CA GLU A 22 -0.54 -11.15 -2.02
C GLU A 22 0.82 -11.87 -2.03
N CYS A 23 1.80 -11.39 -1.25
CA CYS A 23 3.18 -11.87 -1.34
C CYS A 23 3.51 -13.01 -0.37
N HIS A 24 2.69 -13.24 0.67
CA HIS A 24 2.90 -14.25 1.73
C HIS A 24 4.28 -14.21 2.41
N SER A 25 5.02 -13.11 2.27
CA SER A 25 6.36 -12.88 2.82
C SER A 25 6.49 -11.41 3.18
N GLU A 26 6.96 -11.12 4.39
CA GLU A 26 7.12 -9.76 4.90
C GLU A 26 8.13 -8.95 4.09
N GLU A 27 9.27 -9.56 3.74
CA GLU A 27 10.30 -8.92 2.91
C GLU A 27 9.74 -8.50 1.54
N SER A 28 9.01 -9.39 0.88
CA SER A 28 8.39 -9.11 -0.42
C SER A 28 7.21 -8.13 -0.31
N ALA A 29 6.51 -8.12 0.82
CA ALA A 29 5.41 -7.20 1.05
C ALA A 29 5.89 -5.75 1.12
N TYR A 30 7.03 -5.48 1.76
CA TYR A 30 7.62 -4.13 1.78
C TYR A 30 7.97 -3.63 0.37
N ASP A 31 8.55 -4.48 -0.47
CA ASP A 31 8.85 -4.13 -1.87
C ASP A 31 7.56 -3.90 -2.70
N TYR A 32 6.47 -4.59 -2.34
CA TYR A 32 5.20 -4.50 -3.05
C TYR A 32 4.37 -3.26 -2.66
N ILE A 33 4.63 -2.63 -1.52
CA ILE A 33 3.93 -1.40 -1.10
C ILE A 33 4.09 -0.28 -2.14
N ASP A 34 5.28 -0.11 -2.72
CA ASP A 34 5.51 0.89 -3.77
C ASP A 34 4.66 0.62 -5.02
N THR A 35 4.45 -0.67 -5.32
CA THR A 35 3.57 -1.10 -6.42
C THR A 35 2.11 -0.76 -6.09
N LEU A 36 1.64 -1.07 -4.88
CA LEU A 36 0.28 -0.74 -4.44
C LEU A 36 0.00 0.77 -4.44
N ILE A 37 0.97 1.59 -4.04
CA ILE A 37 0.87 3.05 -4.08
C ILE A 37 0.68 3.52 -5.52
N ALA A 38 1.47 3.00 -6.46
CA ALA A 38 1.37 3.35 -7.87
C ALA A 38 0.06 2.86 -8.51
N GLU A 39 -0.35 1.61 -8.24
CA GLU A 39 -1.58 1.03 -8.82
C GLU A 39 -2.85 1.73 -8.36
N LYS A 40 -2.89 2.15 -7.09
CA LYS A 40 -4.02 2.87 -6.50
C LYS A 40 -3.92 4.39 -6.69
N ASN A 41 -2.89 4.89 -7.37
CA ASN A 41 -2.58 6.31 -7.54
C ASN A 41 -2.62 7.08 -6.21
N LEU A 42 -2.01 6.52 -5.16
CA LEU A 42 -2.04 7.13 -3.84
C LEU A 42 -1.05 8.29 -3.76
N GLU A 43 -1.50 9.42 -3.25
CA GLU A 43 -0.65 10.57 -2.98
C GLU A 43 -0.27 10.60 -1.50
N GLU A 44 1.00 10.91 -1.20
CA GLU A 44 1.46 11.09 0.17
C GLU A 44 0.82 12.35 0.80
N ILE A 45 0.37 12.23 2.06
CA ILE A 45 -0.29 13.30 2.81
C ILE A 45 0.38 13.59 4.16
#